data_AF-S9QW72-F1
#
_entry.id   AF-S9QW72-F1
#
_cell.length_a   1.000
_cell.length_b   1.000
_cell.length_c   1.000
_cell.angle_alpha   90.00
_cell.angle_beta   90.00
_cell.angle_gamma   90.00
#
_symmetry.space_group_name_H-M   'P 1'
#
loop_
_entity.id
_entity.type
_entity.pdbx_description
1 polymer ?
#
loop_
_entity_poly.entity_id
_entity_poly.type
_entity_poly.pdbx_seq_one_letter_code
_entity_poly.pdbx_strand_id
1 'polypeptide(L)'
;MIEMAYDEALVTLSSDMLDFYNQSLSEILDDLANEWDTISLIDSPLQNLALMQDALDGSSVLAENYGVTTDNDTLLAVFLGVASDKELPISADTVIAVTTILGTPVTGEDAEALAEAAEDVREAVVLGHG
;
A
#
# COMPACT_ATOMS: atom_id res chain seq x y z
N MET A 1 9.38 15.88 4.66
CA MET A 1 9.92 14.52 4.43
C MET A 1 8.88 13.66 3.75
N ILE A 2 7.69 13.45 4.35
CA ILE A 2 6.56 12.77 3.69
C ILE A 2 6.14 13.49 2.40
N GLU A 3 5.96 14.81 2.42
CA GLU A 3 5.59 15.59 1.21
C GLU A 3 6.59 15.45 0.05
N MET A 4 7.89 15.42 0.37
CA MET A 4 8.92 15.18 -0.65
C MET A 4 8.87 13.75 -1.20
N ALA A 5 8.59 12.77 -0.34
CA ALA A 5 8.43 11.38 -0.79
C ALA A 5 7.14 11.20 -1.62
N TYR A 6 6.08 11.94 -1.31
CA TYR A 6 4.87 11.99 -2.12
C TYR A 6 5.16 12.52 -3.53
N ASP A 7 5.82 13.68 -3.63
CA ASP A 7 6.21 14.26 -4.92
C ASP A 7 7.11 13.31 -5.73
N GLU A 8 8.07 12.66 -5.07
CA GLU A 8 8.91 11.66 -5.71
C GLU A 8 8.11 10.45 -6.20
N ALA A 9 7.17 9.94 -5.39
CA ALA A 9 6.28 8.84 -5.77
C ALA A 9 5.51 9.18 -7.05
N LEU A 10 4.94 10.39 -7.14
CA LEU A 10 4.19 10.81 -8.33
C LEU A 10 5.06 10.96 -9.58
N VAL A 11 6.34 11.28 -9.41
CA VAL A 11 7.31 11.38 -10.51
C VAL A 11 7.79 9.99 -10.97
N THR A 12 7.84 9.00 -10.08
CA THR A 12 8.28 7.64 -10.42
C THR A 12 7.19 6.78 -11.05
N LEU A 13 5.91 7.14 -10.87
CA LEU A 13 4.78 6.41 -11.46
C LEU A 13 4.95 6.22 -12.97
N SER A 14 4.92 4.97 -13.40
CA SER A 14 4.89 4.54 -14.80
C SER A 14 3.53 3.92 -15.14
N SER A 15 3.26 3.69 -16.44
CA SER A 15 2.07 2.95 -16.86
C SER A 15 2.00 1.56 -16.24
N ASP A 16 3.14 0.87 -16.18
CA ASP A 16 3.21 -0.51 -15.71
C ASP A 16 2.92 -0.58 -14.20
N MET A 17 3.33 0.44 -13.43
CA MET A 17 2.94 0.57 -12.02
C MET A 17 1.46 0.83 -11.85
N LEU A 18 0.86 1.68 -12.70
CA LEU A 18 -0.58 1.95 -12.64
C LEU A 18 -1.39 0.70 -12.99
N ASP A 19 -0.93 -0.09 -13.95
CA ASP A 19 -1.55 -1.37 -14.31
C ASP A 19 -1.53 -2.32 -13.11
N PHE A 20 -0.42 -2.40 -12.35
CA PHE A 20 -0.33 -3.15 -11.09
C PHE A 20 -1.34 -2.65 -10.04
N TYR A 21 -1.39 -1.34 -9.78
CA TYR A 21 -2.32 -0.78 -8.78
C TYR A 21 -3.80 -0.85 -9.18
N ASN A 22 -4.11 -1.14 -10.45
CA ASN A 22 -5.47 -1.28 -10.95
C ASN A 22 -5.98 -2.73 -10.97
N GLN A 23 -5.19 -3.67 -10.45
CA GLN A 23 -5.58 -5.06 -10.26
C GLN A 23 -6.42 -5.27 -8.99
N SER A 24 -7.07 -6.43 -8.88
CA SER A 24 -7.72 -6.84 -7.62
C SER A 24 -6.70 -7.24 -6.56
N LEU A 25 -7.08 -7.18 -5.28
CA LEU A 25 -6.21 -7.60 -4.18
C LEU A 25 -5.66 -9.03 -4.39
N SER A 26 -6.49 -9.98 -4.84
CA SER A 26 -6.03 -11.35 -5.07
C SER A 26 -4.99 -11.47 -6.18
N GLU A 27 -5.08 -10.66 -7.23
CA GLU A 27 -4.09 -10.64 -8.32
C GLU A 27 -2.80 -9.98 -7.84
N ILE A 28 -2.90 -8.88 -7.10
CA ILE A 28 -1.75 -8.21 -6.46
C ILE A 28 -0.99 -9.17 -5.54
N LEU A 29 -1.69 -9.96 -4.73
CA LEU A 29 -1.05 -10.95 -3.85
C LEU A 29 -0.33 -12.05 -4.64
N ASP A 30 -0.92 -12.53 -5.73
CA ASP A 30 -0.31 -13.54 -6.60
C ASP A 30 0.94 -12.99 -7.30
N ASP A 31 0.85 -11.78 -7.84
CA ASP A 31 1.92 -11.04 -8.49
C ASP A 31 3.09 -10.78 -7.53
N LEU A 32 2.80 -10.28 -6.32
CA LEU A 32 3.82 -10.04 -5.29
C LEU A 32 4.53 -11.33 -4.85
N ALA A 33 3.81 -12.45 -4.76
CA ALA A 33 4.37 -13.71 -4.30
C ALA A 33 5.15 -14.49 -5.39
N ASN A 34 4.73 -14.39 -6.65
CA ASN A 34 5.22 -15.27 -7.72
C ASN A 34 5.97 -14.53 -8.85
N GLU A 35 5.72 -13.23 -9.03
CA GLU A 35 6.17 -12.45 -10.19
C GLU A 35 6.99 -11.21 -9.76
N TRP A 36 7.58 -11.22 -8.56
CA TRP A 36 8.32 -10.08 -7.97
C TRP A 36 9.32 -9.41 -8.92
N ASP A 37 10.08 -10.19 -9.69
CA ASP A 37 11.10 -9.68 -10.61
C ASP A 37 10.53 -9.05 -11.90
N THR A 38 9.23 -9.23 -12.18
CA THR A 38 8.57 -8.78 -13.41
C THR A 38 7.59 -7.63 -13.17
N ILE A 39 7.04 -7.53 -11.95
CA ILE A 39 6.13 -6.45 -11.56
C ILE A 39 6.87 -5.13 -11.38
N SER A 40 6.17 -4.03 -11.66
CA SER A 40 6.65 -2.68 -11.38
C SER A 40 5.76 -2.07 -10.31
N LEU A 41 6.36 -1.69 -9.17
CA LEU A 41 5.66 -1.01 -8.09
C LEU A 41 6.56 0.03 -7.42
N ILE A 42 5.96 0.86 -6.56
CA ILE A 42 6.72 1.73 -5.67
C ILE A 42 7.29 0.87 -4.52
N ASP A 43 8.60 0.64 -4.52
CA ASP A 43 9.28 -0.19 -3.50
C ASP A 43 9.87 0.64 -2.34
N SER A 44 9.74 1.96 -2.36
CA SER A 44 10.23 2.80 -1.25
C SER A 44 9.21 2.82 -0.11
N PRO A 45 9.58 2.38 1.12
CA PRO A 45 8.66 2.40 2.25
C PRO A 45 8.12 3.80 2.55
N LEU A 46 8.96 4.83 2.44
CA LEU A 46 8.53 6.20 2.71
C LEU A 46 7.56 6.74 1.65
N GLN A 47 7.73 6.35 0.39
CA GLN A 47 6.83 6.74 -0.70
C GLN A 47 5.47 6.06 -0.56
N ASN A 48 5.45 4.77 -0.21
CA ASN A 48 4.20 4.06 0.11
C ASN A 48 3.47 4.68 1.29
N LEU A 49 4.15 5.03 2.38
CA LEU A 49 3.52 5.72 3.52
C LEU A 49 3.00 7.11 3.15
N ALA A 50 3.64 7.79 2.21
CA ALA A 50 3.17 9.08 1.71
C ALA A 50 1.89 8.94 0.87
N LEU A 51 1.80 7.92 0.02
CA LEU A 51 0.58 7.58 -0.73
C LEU A 51 -0.53 7.06 0.19
N MET A 52 -0.18 6.32 1.23
CA MET A 52 -1.13 5.92 2.27
C MET A 52 -1.72 7.14 2.97
N GLN A 53 -0.89 8.12 3.36
CA GLN A 53 -1.39 9.34 4.00
C GLN A 53 -2.40 10.08 3.14
N ASP A 54 -2.14 10.18 1.84
CA ASP A 54 -3.05 10.77 0.85
C ASP A 54 -4.36 9.98 0.77
N ALA A 55 -4.30 8.65 0.67
CA ALA A 55 -5.47 7.78 0.57
C ALA A 55 -6.34 7.69 1.83
N LEU A 56 -5.84 8.10 3.01
CA LEU A 56 -6.56 7.96 4.28
C LEU A 56 -7.82 8.83 4.40
N ASP A 57 -7.97 9.87 3.57
CA ASP A 57 -9.18 10.71 3.57
C ASP A 57 -10.36 10.11 2.79
N GLY A 58 -10.15 8.91 2.21
CA GLY A 58 -11.14 8.15 1.46
C GLY A 58 -10.98 8.23 -0.06
N SER A 59 -9.96 8.94 -0.56
CA SER A 59 -9.63 8.99 -1.98
C SER A 59 -8.12 8.97 -2.20
N SER A 60 -7.65 8.20 -3.17
CA SER A 60 -6.24 8.21 -3.55
C SER A 60 -6.00 9.09 -4.78
N VAL A 61 -4.88 9.81 -4.80
CA VAL A 61 -4.36 10.47 -6.00
C VAL A 61 -4.28 9.54 -7.21
N LEU A 62 -4.03 8.24 -7.01
CA LEU A 62 -4.02 7.25 -8.09
C LEU A 62 -5.40 7.12 -8.75
N ALA A 63 -6.47 7.16 -7.97
CA ALA A 63 -7.82 7.11 -8.48
C ALA A 63 -8.22 8.42 -9.15
N GLU A 64 -7.95 9.56 -8.50
CA GLU A 64 -8.39 10.87 -8.99
C GLU A 64 -7.65 11.34 -10.24
N ASN A 65 -6.32 11.14 -10.27
CA ASN A 65 -5.46 11.76 -11.27
C ASN A 65 -4.89 10.75 -12.28
N TYR A 66 -4.86 9.47 -11.94
CA TYR A 66 -4.24 8.42 -12.77
C TYR A 66 -5.22 7.34 -13.24
N GLY A 67 -6.49 7.41 -12.84
CA GLY A 67 -7.55 6.55 -13.34
C GLY A 67 -7.54 5.12 -12.79
N VAL A 68 -6.86 4.89 -11.66
CA VAL A 68 -6.95 3.63 -10.93
C VAL A 68 -8.37 3.46 -10.38
N THR A 69 -8.95 2.28 -10.59
CA THR A 69 -10.34 1.95 -10.23
C THR A 69 -10.46 0.95 -9.09
N THR A 70 -9.32 0.39 -8.65
CA THR A 70 -9.22 -0.43 -7.44
C THR A 70 -9.70 0.34 -6.22
N ASP A 71 -10.37 -0.35 -5.31
CA ASP A 71 -10.90 0.27 -4.10
C ASP A 71 -9.80 0.81 -3.18
N ASN A 72 -10.15 1.86 -2.45
CA ASN A 72 -9.20 2.58 -1.60
C ASN A 72 -8.65 1.71 -0.47
N ASP A 73 -9.44 0.77 0.06
CA ASP A 73 -9.02 -0.13 1.13
C ASP A 73 -7.93 -1.10 0.65
N THR A 74 -8.05 -1.63 -0.57
CA THR A 74 -7.01 -2.41 -1.23
C THR A 74 -5.75 -1.58 -1.43
N LEU A 75 -5.85 -0.32 -1.88
CA LEU A 75 -4.68 0.56 -2.02
C LEU A 75 -3.99 0.82 -0.68
N LEU A 76 -4.76 1.10 0.38
CA LEU A 76 -4.23 1.28 1.73
C LEU A 76 -3.51 0.01 2.23
N ALA A 77 -4.08 -1.17 1.99
CA ALA A 77 -3.48 -2.44 2.36
C ALA A 77 -2.16 -2.67 1.63
N VAL A 78 -2.12 -2.38 0.32
CA VAL A 78 -0.90 -2.51 -0.50
C VAL A 78 0.18 -1.55 -0.02
N PHE A 79 -0.14 -0.27 0.17
CA PHE A 79 0.83 0.71 0.63
C PHE A 79 1.39 0.36 2.01
N LEU A 80 0.55 -0.06 2.94
CA LEU A 80 1.01 -0.45 4.28
C LEU A 80 1.83 -1.75 4.23
N GLY A 81 1.36 -2.78 3.52
CA GLY A 81 2.02 -4.08 3.44
C GLY A 81 3.40 -4.00 2.78
N VAL A 82 3.52 -3.28 1.66
CA VAL A 82 4.80 -3.06 0.96
C VAL A 82 5.76 -2.18 1.79
N ALA A 83 5.25 -1.19 2.52
CA ALA A 83 6.09 -0.35 3.38
C ALA A 83 6.58 -1.05 4.66
N SER A 84 5.96 -2.17 5.02
CA SER A 84 6.20 -2.82 6.31
C SER A 84 7.47 -3.65 6.34
N ASP A 85 7.98 -3.84 7.55
CA ASP A 85 9.12 -4.71 7.80
C ASP A 85 8.73 -6.18 7.60
N LYS A 86 9.52 -6.91 6.82
CA LYS A 86 9.27 -8.33 6.48
C LYS A 86 9.32 -9.27 7.68
N GLU A 87 9.94 -8.89 8.79
CA GLU A 87 10.09 -9.75 9.97
C GLU A 87 9.02 -9.46 11.03
N LEU A 88 8.21 -8.41 10.86
CA LEU A 88 7.24 -7.96 11.85
C LEU A 88 5.80 -8.04 11.30
N PRO A 89 4.93 -8.86 11.91
CA PRO A 89 3.52 -8.91 11.51
C PRO A 89 2.82 -7.57 11.70
N ILE A 90 1.89 -7.27 10.80
CA ILE A 90 0.99 -6.13 10.88
C ILE A 90 -0.21 -6.52 11.72
N SER A 91 -0.52 -5.70 12.72
CA SER A 91 -1.67 -5.89 13.61
C SER A 91 -2.59 -4.67 13.56
N ALA A 92 -3.80 -4.79 14.09
CA ALA A 92 -4.69 -3.65 14.23
C ALA A 92 -4.05 -2.51 15.04
N ASP A 93 -3.24 -2.81 16.07
CA ASP A 93 -2.48 -1.82 16.83
C ASP A 93 -1.44 -1.11 15.95
N THR A 94 -0.80 -1.85 15.01
CA THR A 94 0.12 -1.28 14.02
C THR A 94 -0.61 -0.30 13.11
N VAL A 95 -1.77 -0.70 12.57
CA VAL A 95 -2.61 0.16 11.72
C VAL A 95 -3.03 1.42 12.47
N ILE A 96 -3.58 1.28 13.68
CA ILE A 96 -4.00 2.43 14.51
C ILE A 96 -2.82 3.36 14.76
N ALA A 97 -1.65 2.83 15.13
CA ALA A 97 -0.47 3.63 15.41
C ALA A 97 0.01 4.39 14.17
N VAL A 98 0.17 3.70 13.03
CA VAL A 98 0.64 4.31 11.78
C VAL A 98 -0.34 5.37 11.28
N THR A 99 -1.63 5.04 11.18
CA THR A 99 -2.65 5.98 10.70
C THR A 99 -2.83 7.18 11.63
N THR A 100 -2.64 7.00 12.94
CA THR A 100 -2.56 8.13 13.89
C THR A 100 -1.35 9.02 13.64
N ILE A 101 -0.17 8.44 13.35
CA ILE A 101 1.04 9.20 13.00
C ILE A 101 0.83 9.98 11.69
N LEU A 102 0.15 9.37 10.72
CA LEU A 102 -0.17 9.99 9.43
C LEU A 102 -1.31 11.02 9.51
N GLY A 103 -2.03 11.10 10.62
CA GLY A 103 -2.96 12.19 10.94
C GLY A 103 -4.45 11.87 10.80
N THR A 104 -4.79 10.69 10.27
CA THR A 104 -6.18 10.22 10.13
C THR A 104 -6.30 8.82 10.70
N PRO A 105 -6.58 8.68 12.02
CA PRO A 105 -6.64 7.38 12.68
C PRO A 105 -7.73 6.47 12.10
N VAL A 106 -7.36 5.24 11.74
CA VAL A 106 -8.28 4.13 11.45
C VAL A 106 -8.39 3.28 12.72
N THR A 107 -9.60 2.92 13.13
CA THR A 107 -9.86 2.24 14.41
C THR A 107 -11.00 1.23 14.31
N GLY A 108 -11.09 0.30 15.26
CA GLY A 108 -12.19 -0.67 15.32
C GLY A 108 -12.10 -1.73 14.22
N GLU A 109 -13.25 -2.16 13.70
CA GLU A 109 -13.36 -3.20 12.67
C GLU A 109 -12.57 -2.83 11.39
N ASP A 110 -12.54 -1.54 11.02
CA ASP A 110 -11.78 -1.07 9.85
C ASP A 110 -10.27 -1.27 10.03
N ALA A 111 -9.76 -1.09 11.26
CA ALA A 111 -8.35 -1.32 11.56
C ALA A 111 -8.00 -2.81 11.56
N GLU A 112 -8.94 -3.67 11.98
CA GLU A 112 -8.78 -5.13 11.93
C GLU A 112 -8.76 -5.61 10.48
N ALA A 113 -9.71 -5.15 9.65
CA ALA A 113 -9.78 -5.51 8.24
C ALA A 113 -8.57 -5.03 7.44
N LEU A 114 -8.13 -3.78 7.65
CA LEU A 114 -6.94 -3.25 7.01
C LEU A 114 -5.67 -3.98 7.47
N ALA A 115 -5.59 -4.38 8.75
CA ALA A 115 -4.45 -5.15 9.23
C ALA A 115 -4.37 -6.54 8.59
N GLU A 116 -5.50 -7.24 8.46
CA GLU A 116 -5.57 -8.55 7.80
C GLU A 116 -5.11 -8.44 6.34
N ALA A 117 -5.69 -7.51 5.57
CA ALA A 117 -5.33 -7.33 4.17
C ALA A 117 -3.88 -6.86 3.98
N ALA A 118 -3.37 -5.95 4.83
CA ALA A 118 -1.99 -5.51 4.75
C ALA A 118 -0.99 -6.61 5.16
N GLU A 119 -1.36 -7.47 6.11
CA GLU A 119 -0.54 -8.63 6.49
C GLU A 119 -0.46 -9.65 5.35
N ASP A 120 -1.56 -9.92 4.63
CA ASP A 120 -1.53 -10.77 3.44
C ASP A 120 -0.56 -10.20 2.38
N VAL A 121 -0.58 -8.89 2.16
CA VAL A 121 0.37 -8.21 1.27
C VAL A 121 1.81 -8.36 1.76
N ARG A 122 2.06 -8.13 3.06
CA ARG A 122 3.39 -8.30 3.65
C ARG A 122 3.90 -9.73 3.48
N GLU A 123 3.07 -10.74 3.73
CA GLU A 123 3.42 -12.15 3.51
C GLU A 123 3.73 -12.44 2.04
N ALA A 124 2.93 -11.93 1.10
CA ALA A 124 3.21 -12.06 -0.34
C ALA A 124 4.56 -11.43 -0.72
N VAL A 125 4.86 -10.23 -0.20
CA VAL A 125 6.16 -9.57 -0.38
C VAL A 125 7.29 -10.44 0.17
N VAL A 126 7.13 -11.06 1.35
CA VAL A 126 8.16 -11.98 1.88
C VAL A 126 8.37 -13.18 0.97
N LEU A 127 7.29 -13.75 0.42
CA LEU A 127 7.36 -14.91 -0.46
C LEU A 127 8.10 -14.61 -1.77
N GLY A 128 7.79 -13.48 -2.42
CA GLY A 128 8.38 -13.14 -3.71
C GLY A 128 9.72 -12.42 -3.62
N HIS A 129 9.92 -11.54 -2.63
CA HIS A 129 11.13 -10.73 -2.50
C HIS A 129 12.23 -11.41 -1.65
N GLY A 130 11.87 -12.36 -0.78
CA GLY A 130 12.79 -13.04 0.15
C GLY A 130 13.05 -12.29 1.44
#